data_AF-A0A8J8FQJ6-F1
#
_entry.id   AF-A0A8J8FQJ6-F1
#
_cell.length_a   1.000
_cell.length_b   1.000
_cell.length_c   1.000
_cell.angle_alpha   90.00
_cell.angle_beta   90.00
_cell.angle_gamma   90.00
#
_symmetry.space_group_name_H-M   'P 1'
#
loop_
_entity.id
_entity.type
_entity.pdbx_description
1 polymer ?
#
loop_
_entity_poly.entity_id
_entity_poly.type
_entity_poly.pdbx_seq_one_letter_code
_entity_poly.pdbx_strand_id
1 'polypeptide(L)'
;MAKEKVKNYCAECGQDTWRNIEGVHQFNEDPDVYRCMIEHSVVKCMGCDHVSFRKAFHDHEEAYLTEHNEWEIPIGVDIFPKQQKGNISTKYLPDIVESIYVETCSAYRDEALTLAGIGFRATIEAICNDQDIKGKELSTRINNLASKGLISKKDSTRLHSIRFLGNDAAHDIKTPSKKSLEAALIIVEHLITTIYIIDKESKGKLEEIIHEFEKFEELLTKKIEVFKIGDEFPLQKYLGKDIRLLSGSIKAIEKKLNEKIGKKQFELLSFGKKEKYLGSKEELQHYIVNCLTSASSRP
;
A
#
# COMPACT_ATOMS: atom_id res chain seq x y z
N MET A 1 -45.57 11.49 8.33
CA MET A 1 -44.84 12.61 7.70
C MET A 1 -43.56 12.04 7.10
N ALA A 2 -43.28 12.28 5.82
CA ALA A 2 -42.03 11.80 5.23
C ALA A 2 -40.87 12.52 5.94
N LYS A 3 -39.89 11.78 6.48
CA LYS A 3 -38.67 12.40 6.99
C LYS A 3 -37.99 13.15 5.84
N GLU A 4 -37.62 14.39 6.07
CA GLU A 4 -36.85 15.18 5.12
C GLU A 4 -35.50 14.50 4.87
N LYS A 5 -35.05 14.55 3.61
CA LYS A 5 -33.86 13.81 3.16
C LYS A 5 -32.90 14.73 2.44
N VAL A 6 -31.63 14.49 2.69
CA VAL A 6 -30.52 15.17 2.02
C VAL A 6 -29.59 14.13 1.42
N LYS A 7 -28.87 14.52 0.37
CA LYS A 7 -27.84 13.68 -0.26
C LYS A 7 -26.47 14.26 0.06
N ASN A 8 -25.61 13.46 0.68
CA ASN A 8 -24.24 13.85 0.98
C ASN A 8 -23.35 12.63 1.25
N TYR A 9 -22.03 12.87 1.24
CA TYR A 9 -21.01 11.84 1.42
C TYR A 9 -21.15 11.10 2.77
N CYS A 10 -20.91 9.79 2.75
CA CYS A 10 -20.82 8.95 3.93
C CYS A 10 -19.41 8.42 4.15
N ALA A 11 -18.80 8.83 5.27
CA ALA A 11 -17.45 8.40 5.67
C ALA A 11 -17.34 6.89 5.87
N GLU A 12 -18.43 6.23 6.28
CA GLU A 12 -18.44 4.77 6.49
C GLU A 12 -18.75 4.00 5.19
N CYS A 13 -19.63 4.51 4.31
CA CYS A 13 -19.89 3.86 3.03
C CYS A 13 -18.84 4.19 1.95
N GLY A 14 -18.08 5.26 2.11
CA GLY A 14 -17.12 5.72 1.11
C GLY A 14 -17.75 6.41 -0.11
N GLN A 15 -19.03 6.79 -0.08
CA GLN A 15 -19.77 7.33 -1.24
C GLN A 15 -20.90 8.29 -0.84
N ASP A 16 -21.43 9.04 -1.82
CA ASP A 16 -22.63 9.87 -1.64
C ASP A 16 -23.89 9.02 -1.50
N THR A 17 -24.65 9.25 -0.43
CA THR A 17 -25.87 8.49 -0.12
C THR A 17 -26.99 9.41 0.34
N TRP A 18 -28.23 8.94 0.21
CA TRP A 18 -29.37 9.58 0.86
C TRP A 18 -29.31 9.41 2.38
N ARG A 19 -29.74 10.45 3.09
CA ARG A 19 -29.77 10.49 4.55
C ARG A 19 -31.09 11.02 5.05
N ASN A 20 -31.55 10.49 6.18
CA ASN A 20 -32.67 11.07 6.92
C ASN A 20 -32.15 12.17 7.85
N ILE A 21 -32.87 13.30 7.91
CA ILE A 21 -32.66 14.29 8.96
C ILE A 21 -33.35 13.78 10.23
N GLU A 22 -32.58 13.60 11.31
CA GLU A 22 -33.06 13.13 12.61
C GLU A 22 -33.29 14.29 13.58
N GLY A 23 -32.65 15.43 13.36
CA GLY A 23 -32.87 16.68 14.10
C GLY A 23 -32.30 17.87 13.34
N VAL A 24 -32.93 19.03 13.47
CA VAL A 24 -32.57 20.25 12.77
C VAL A 24 -32.67 21.47 13.70
N HIS A 25 -31.73 22.39 13.55
CA HIS A 25 -31.75 23.72 14.13
C HIS A 25 -31.36 24.72 13.05
N GLN A 26 -32.20 25.72 12.82
CA GLN A 26 -31.97 26.76 11.82
C GLN A 26 -31.95 28.12 12.51
N PHE A 27 -31.08 29.01 12.03
CA PHE A 27 -31.15 30.43 12.38
C PHE A 27 -30.80 31.28 11.16
N ASN A 28 -31.43 32.45 11.09
CA ASN A 28 -31.14 33.45 10.06
C ASN A 28 -30.27 34.53 10.70
N GLU A 29 -29.25 34.98 9.98
CA GLU A 29 -28.51 36.16 10.37
C GLU A 29 -29.37 37.43 10.20
N ASP A 30 -28.96 38.50 10.88
CA ASP A 30 -29.59 39.80 10.71
C ASP A 30 -29.47 40.25 9.23
N PRO A 31 -30.60 40.49 8.53
CA PRO A 31 -30.57 40.93 7.14
C PRO A 31 -29.81 42.24 6.90
N ASP A 32 -29.69 43.10 7.92
CA ASP A 32 -28.93 44.35 7.82
C ASP A 32 -27.41 44.12 7.91
N VAL A 33 -26.98 42.94 8.37
CA VAL A 33 -25.56 42.54 8.43
C VAL A 33 -25.19 41.72 7.19
N TYR A 34 -25.88 40.60 6.97
CA TYR A 34 -25.66 39.72 5.82
C TYR A 34 -26.83 38.75 5.69
N ARG A 35 -27.51 38.73 4.53
CA ARG A 35 -28.68 37.87 4.34
C ARG A 35 -28.27 36.42 4.09
N CYS A 36 -28.10 35.66 5.16
CA CYS A 36 -27.84 34.23 5.09
C CYS A 36 -28.68 33.44 6.12
N MET A 37 -28.81 32.14 5.86
CA MET A 37 -29.40 31.18 6.79
C MET A 37 -28.43 30.04 7.04
N ILE A 38 -28.29 29.66 8.30
CA ILE A 38 -27.45 28.52 8.71
C ILE A 38 -28.34 27.43 9.29
N GLU A 39 -28.25 26.25 8.68
CA GLU A 39 -28.91 25.03 9.15
C GLU A 39 -27.88 24.07 9.75
N HIS A 40 -28.15 23.61 10.96
CA HIS A 40 -27.44 22.54 11.64
C HIS A 40 -28.34 21.32 11.73
N SER A 41 -27.91 20.18 11.21
CA SER A 41 -28.69 18.94 11.24
C SER A 41 -27.88 17.72 11.64
N VAL A 42 -28.53 16.82 12.39
CA VAL A 42 -28.04 15.46 12.62
C VAL A 42 -28.65 14.57 11.55
N VAL A 43 -27.81 13.89 10.76
CA VAL A 43 -28.23 13.11 9.60
C VAL A 43 -27.82 11.65 9.71
N LYS A 44 -28.74 10.73 9.43
CA LYS A 44 -28.52 9.28 9.47
C LYS A 44 -28.45 8.70 8.06
N CYS A 45 -27.36 8.02 7.71
CA CYS A 45 -27.18 7.36 6.42
C CYS A 45 -28.25 6.29 6.19
N MET A 46 -28.91 6.31 5.03
CA MET A 46 -29.93 5.29 4.70
C MET A 46 -29.36 3.95 4.23
N GLY A 47 -28.03 3.84 4.09
CA GLY A 47 -27.35 2.61 3.67
C GLY A 47 -26.72 1.84 4.84
N CYS A 48 -25.94 2.51 5.67
CA CYS A 48 -25.20 1.91 6.79
C CYS A 48 -25.64 2.42 8.17
N ASP A 49 -26.67 3.25 8.26
CA ASP A 49 -27.15 3.86 9.51
C ASP A 49 -26.15 4.79 10.23
N HIS A 50 -24.98 5.06 9.66
CA HIS A 50 -23.98 6.00 10.19
C HIS A 50 -24.57 7.40 10.42
N VAL A 51 -24.37 7.93 11.64
CA VAL A 51 -24.83 9.25 12.05
C VAL A 51 -23.70 10.27 11.89
N SER A 52 -24.00 11.40 11.26
CA SER A 52 -23.06 12.52 11.11
C SER A 52 -23.75 13.85 11.33
N PHE A 53 -22.97 14.90 11.58
CA PHE A 53 -23.46 16.27 11.68
C PHE A 53 -23.29 16.99 10.34
N ARG A 54 -24.29 17.76 9.92
CA ARG A 54 -24.31 18.54 8.68
C ARG A 54 -24.55 20.00 9.03
N LYS A 55 -23.72 20.89 8.48
CA LYS A 55 -23.93 22.34 8.51
C LYS A 55 -24.17 22.80 7.08
N ALA A 56 -25.30 23.45 6.81
CA ALA A 56 -25.60 24.07 5.53
C ALA A 56 -25.66 25.59 5.69
N PHE A 57 -24.99 26.28 4.78
CA PHE A 57 -24.94 27.73 4.68
C PHE A 57 -25.67 28.15 3.42
N HIS A 58 -26.81 28.81 3.58
CA HIS A 58 -27.65 29.32 2.50
C HIS A 58 -27.31 30.79 2.29
N ASP A 59 -26.66 31.10 1.18
CA ASP A 59 -26.17 32.43 0.89
C ASP A 59 -27.17 33.18 0.00
N HIS A 60 -28.06 33.96 0.61
CA HIS A 60 -29.08 34.67 -0.17
C HIS A 60 -28.52 35.89 -0.90
N GLU A 61 -27.31 36.36 -0.60
CA GLU A 61 -26.65 37.45 -1.33
C GLU A 61 -26.10 36.96 -2.68
N GLU A 62 -25.63 35.72 -2.73
CA GLU A 62 -25.13 35.05 -3.94
C GLU A 62 -26.23 34.35 -4.77
N ALA A 63 -27.50 34.65 -4.50
CA ALA A 63 -28.61 34.08 -5.26
C ALA A 63 -28.53 34.48 -6.75
N TYR A 64 -28.81 33.54 -7.65
CA TYR A 64 -28.74 33.75 -9.10
C TYR A 64 -30.01 33.28 -9.82
N LEU A 65 -30.24 33.83 -11.01
CA LEU A 65 -31.34 33.42 -11.89
C LEU A 65 -30.93 32.20 -12.71
N THR A 66 -31.76 31.15 -12.67
CA THR A 66 -31.60 29.96 -13.51
C THR A 66 -32.07 30.20 -14.94
N GLU A 67 -31.79 29.26 -15.85
CA GLU A 67 -32.28 29.29 -17.24
C GLU A 67 -33.82 29.32 -17.35
N HIS A 68 -34.51 28.91 -16.28
CA HIS A 68 -35.98 28.93 -16.18
C HIS A 68 -36.53 30.18 -15.49
N ASN A 69 -35.69 31.20 -15.25
CA ASN A 69 -36.05 32.46 -14.61
C ASN A 69 -36.55 32.29 -13.16
N GLU A 70 -36.03 31.27 -12.46
CA GLU A 70 -36.25 31.03 -11.03
C GLU A 70 -34.99 31.43 -10.25
N TRP A 71 -35.18 32.00 -9.05
CA TRP A 71 -34.06 32.32 -8.17
C TRP A 71 -33.58 31.07 -7.42
N GLU A 72 -32.29 30.76 -7.54
CA GLU A 72 -31.63 29.69 -6.79
C GLU A 72 -30.65 30.30 -5.79
N ILE A 73 -30.68 29.79 -4.56
CA ILE A 73 -29.79 30.22 -3.46
C ILE A 73 -28.67 29.19 -3.37
N PRO A 74 -27.39 29.56 -3.56
CA PRO A 74 -26.29 28.64 -3.39
C PRO A 74 -26.18 28.15 -1.94
N ILE A 75 -25.92 26.85 -1.78
CA ILE A 75 -25.81 26.20 -0.47
C ILE A 75 -24.42 25.59 -0.30
N GLY A 76 -23.64 26.12 0.64
CA GLY A 76 -22.41 25.50 1.13
C GLY A 76 -22.73 24.41 2.15
N VAL A 77 -22.11 23.23 2.05
CA VAL A 77 -22.39 22.11 2.97
C VAL A 77 -21.09 21.56 3.56
N ASP A 78 -21.01 21.58 4.89
CA ASP A 78 -19.96 20.91 5.66
C ASP A 78 -20.53 19.70 6.40
N ILE A 79 -19.76 18.61 6.45
CA ILE A 79 -20.12 17.37 7.12
C ILE A 79 -19.05 17.02 8.14
N PHE A 80 -19.49 16.67 9.34
CA PHE A 80 -18.63 16.33 10.46
C PHE A 80 -18.95 14.91 10.99
N PRO A 81 -17.92 14.10 11.28
CA PRO A 81 -16.51 14.36 11.03
C PRO A 81 -16.19 14.47 9.52
N LYS A 82 -15.20 15.29 9.18
CA LYS A 82 -14.72 15.41 7.79
C LYS A 82 -14.21 14.06 7.30
N GLN A 83 -14.32 13.82 5.99
CA GLN A 83 -13.81 12.59 5.38
C GLN A 83 -12.32 12.42 5.72
N GLN A 84 -11.96 11.25 6.26
CA GLN A 84 -10.56 10.93 6.51
C GLN A 84 -9.78 11.00 5.20
N LYS A 85 -8.60 11.63 5.27
CA LYS A 85 -7.64 11.58 4.18
C LYS A 85 -6.67 10.44 4.44
N GLY A 86 -6.28 9.79 3.36
CA GLY A 86 -5.47 8.59 3.38
C GLY A 86 -6.30 7.30 3.39
N ASN A 87 -5.81 6.28 2.69
CA ASN A 87 -6.52 5.03 2.40
C ASN A 87 -5.70 3.78 2.73
N ILE A 88 -4.44 3.94 3.16
CA ILE A 88 -3.56 2.80 3.44
C ILE A 88 -3.66 2.34 4.89
N SER A 89 -3.44 1.05 5.12
CA SER A 89 -3.30 0.49 6.46
C SER A 89 -1.97 0.93 7.09
N THR A 90 -2.01 1.44 8.32
CA THR A 90 -0.81 1.84 9.06
C THR A 90 -0.18 0.70 9.85
N LYS A 91 -0.82 -0.48 9.91
CA LYS A 91 -0.43 -1.63 10.75
C LYS A 91 1.05 -2.06 10.64
N TYR A 92 1.68 -1.90 9.48
CA TYR A 92 3.05 -2.34 9.22
C TYR A 92 4.06 -1.19 9.19
N LEU A 93 3.61 0.05 9.43
CA LEU A 93 4.47 1.21 9.39
C LEU A 93 5.26 1.30 10.71
N PRO A 94 6.53 1.71 10.65
CA PRO A 94 7.27 2.14 11.83
C PRO A 94 6.61 3.37 12.49
N ASP A 95 6.65 3.45 13.82
CA ASP A 95 5.97 4.48 14.63
C ASP A 95 6.23 5.91 14.11
N ILE A 96 7.47 6.24 13.75
CA ILE A 96 7.84 7.58 13.25
C ILE A 96 7.21 7.90 11.90
N VAL A 97 7.06 6.90 11.03
CA VAL A 97 6.45 7.05 9.71
C VAL A 97 4.94 7.14 9.85
N GLU A 98 4.35 6.29 10.70
CA GLU A 98 2.91 6.31 10.99
C GLU A 98 2.49 7.66 11.58
N SER A 99 3.15 8.14 12.63
CA SER A 99 2.80 9.39 13.31
C SER A 99 2.76 10.56 12.31
N ILE A 100 3.85 10.79 11.59
CA ILE A 100 3.96 11.91 10.65
C ILE A 100 2.96 11.78 9.49
N TYR A 101 2.75 10.56 8.97
CA TYR A 101 1.75 10.33 7.92
C TYR A 101 0.32 10.63 8.40
N VAL A 102 -0.07 10.13 9.58
CA VAL A 102 -1.41 10.34 10.15
C VAL A 102 -1.65 11.82 10.48
N GLU A 103 -0.65 12.51 11.02
CA GLU A 103 -0.70 13.96 11.25
C GLU A 103 -0.85 14.73 9.93
N THR A 104 -0.10 14.35 8.90
CA THR A 104 -0.18 14.95 7.56
C THR A 104 -1.56 14.78 6.95
N CYS A 105 -2.13 13.57 7.02
CA CYS A 105 -3.48 13.28 6.58
C CYS A 105 -4.53 14.08 7.35
N SER A 106 -4.35 14.25 8.67
CA SER A 106 -5.21 15.09 9.50
C SER A 106 -5.14 16.56 9.10
N ALA A 107 -3.93 17.10 8.91
CA ALA A 107 -3.74 18.47 8.41
C ALA A 107 -4.41 18.67 7.04
N TYR A 108 -4.31 17.68 6.14
CA TYR A 108 -4.95 17.77 4.83
C TYR A 108 -6.48 17.72 4.93
N ARG A 109 -7.03 16.79 5.74
CA ARG A 109 -8.47 16.68 6.03
C ARG A 109 -9.03 18.00 6.56
N ASP A 110 -8.30 18.63 7.47
CA ASP A 110 -8.76 19.84 8.15
C ASP A 110 -8.48 21.12 7.35
N GLU A 111 -7.99 20.98 6.11
CA GLU A 111 -7.66 22.05 5.18
C GLU A 111 -6.51 22.97 5.62
N ALA A 112 -5.65 22.49 6.51
CA ALA A 112 -4.36 23.12 6.82
C ALA A 112 -3.34 22.84 5.70
N LEU A 113 -3.61 23.36 4.51
CA LEU A 113 -2.96 22.95 3.25
C LEU A 113 -1.44 23.16 3.26
N THR A 114 -0.95 24.26 3.84
CA THR A 114 0.49 24.53 3.98
C THR A 114 1.16 23.49 4.86
N LEU A 115 0.56 23.17 6.03
CA LEU A 115 1.09 22.15 6.93
C LEU A 115 1.04 20.76 6.29
N ALA A 116 -0.02 20.43 5.55
CA ALA A 116 -0.09 19.19 4.80
C ALA A 116 1.04 19.07 3.75
N GLY A 117 1.35 20.15 3.04
CA GLY A 117 2.46 20.18 2.09
C GLY A 117 3.81 19.91 2.74
N ILE A 118 4.07 20.52 3.90
CA ILE A 118 5.27 20.27 4.71
C ILE A 118 5.27 18.82 5.22
N GLY A 119 4.12 18.36 5.70
CA GLY A 119 3.90 17.00 6.21
C GLY A 119 4.24 15.93 5.18
N PHE A 120 3.80 16.06 3.93
CA PHE A 120 4.14 15.06 2.88
C PHE A 120 5.64 14.96 2.64
N ARG A 121 6.37 16.07 2.68
CA ARG A 121 7.84 16.07 2.61
C ARG A 121 8.45 15.42 3.84
N ALA A 122 7.93 15.72 5.03
CA ALA A 122 8.37 15.13 6.29
C ALA A 122 8.13 13.60 6.32
N THR A 123 7.02 13.10 5.76
CA THR A 123 6.76 11.67 5.61
C THR A 123 7.84 10.99 4.77
N ILE A 124 8.27 11.60 3.66
CA ILE A 124 9.37 11.06 2.85
C ILE A 124 10.68 11.04 3.65
N GLU A 125 10.95 12.07 4.45
CA GLU A 125 12.12 12.10 5.34
C GLU A 125 12.08 11.02 6.40
N ALA A 126 10.92 10.80 7.03
CA ALA A 126 10.71 9.75 8.02
C ALA A 126 10.98 8.37 7.42
N ILE A 127 10.48 8.11 6.20
CA ILE A 127 10.74 6.86 5.47
C ILE A 127 12.24 6.71 5.18
N CYS A 128 12.90 7.77 4.73
CA CYS A 128 14.33 7.72 4.47
C CYS A 128 15.14 7.50 5.76
N ASN A 129 14.67 7.99 6.91
CA ASN A 129 15.33 7.79 8.21
C ASN A 129 15.20 6.34 8.65
N ASP A 130 13.99 5.79 8.58
CA ASP A 130 13.72 4.39 8.93
C ASP A 130 14.52 3.41 8.06
N GLN A 131 14.58 3.66 6.74
CA GLN A 131 15.32 2.82 5.78
C GLN A 131 16.85 3.06 5.79
N ASP A 132 17.35 3.81 6.77
CA ASP A 132 18.75 4.23 6.92
C ASP A 132 19.39 4.74 5.60
N ILE A 133 18.63 5.58 4.88
CA ILE A 133 19.08 6.17 3.63
C ILE A 133 19.95 7.39 3.92
N LYS A 134 21.25 7.24 3.69
CA LYS A 134 22.25 8.29 3.88
C LYS A 134 22.15 9.37 2.80
N GLY A 135 22.45 10.60 3.18
CA GLY A 135 22.52 11.77 2.31
C GLY A 135 22.32 13.05 3.12
N LYS A 136 23.05 14.13 2.78
CA LYS A 136 22.90 15.43 3.47
C LYS A 136 21.55 16.08 3.18
N GLU A 137 21.12 15.99 1.93
CA GLU A 137 19.90 16.61 1.43
C GLU A 137 18.86 15.56 1.08
N LEU A 138 17.58 15.90 1.22
CA LEU A 138 16.47 15.01 0.85
C LEU A 138 16.52 14.61 -0.63
N SER A 139 17.02 15.47 -1.52
CA SER A 139 17.20 15.13 -2.93
C SER A 139 18.13 13.94 -3.15
N THR A 140 19.28 13.92 -2.46
CA THR A 140 20.24 12.80 -2.51
C THR A 140 19.62 11.53 -1.94
N ARG A 141 18.86 11.65 -0.84
CA ARG A 141 18.22 10.51 -0.19
C ARG A 141 17.14 9.87 -1.08
N ILE A 142 16.31 10.68 -1.75
CA ILE A 142 15.33 10.22 -2.73
C ILE A 142 16.01 9.43 -3.87
N ASN A 143 17.11 9.95 -4.42
CA ASN A 143 17.86 9.22 -5.45
C ASN A 143 18.43 7.90 -4.93
N ASN A 144 18.92 7.89 -3.69
CA ASN A 144 19.48 6.69 -3.06
C ASN A 144 18.42 5.62 -2.77
N LEU A 145 17.15 5.97 -2.53
CA LEU A 145 16.05 4.99 -2.47
C LEU A 145 15.96 4.20 -3.79
N ALA A 146 16.03 4.90 -4.93
CA ALA A 146 15.98 4.26 -6.24
C ALA A 146 17.27 3.47 -6.54
N SER A 147 18.44 3.99 -6.18
CA SER A 147 19.72 3.29 -6.36
C SER A 147 19.82 1.99 -5.54
N LYS A 148 19.20 1.94 -4.36
CA LYS A 148 19.08 0.71 -3.54
C LYS A 148 17.99 -0.25 -4.04
N GLY A 149 17.22 0.11 -5.07
CA GLY A 149 16.16 -0.73 -5.61
C GLY A 149 14.87 -0.78 -4.78
N LEU A 150 14.72 0.10 -3.78
CA LEU A 150 13.50 0.16 -2.95
C LEU A 150 12.33 0.78 -3.72
N ILE A 151 12.62 1.63 -4.70
CA ILE A 151 11.63 2.29 -5.56
C ILE A 151 12.11 2.36 -7.00
N SER A 152 11.20 2.63 -7.93
CA SER A 152 11.57 2.86 -9.32
C SER A 152 12.17 4.25 -9.54
N LYS A 153 12.92 4.44 -10.65
CA LYS A 153 13.38 5.77 -11.08
C LYS A 153 12.22 6.74 -11.32
N LYS A 154 11.07 6.25 -11.80
CA LYS A 154 9.89 7.08 -12.02
C LYS A 154 9.33 7.60 -10.71
N ASP A 155 9.33 6.77 -9.66
CA ASP A 155 8.87 7.19 -8.34
C ASP A 155 9.82 8.20 -7.72
N SER A 156 11.14 8.03 -7.87
CA SER A 156 12.14 9.04 -7.49
C SER A 156 11.82 10.43 -8.07
N THR A 157 11.48 10.51 -9.37
CA THR A 157 11.07 11.76 -10.01
C THR A 157 9.80 12.35 -9.38
N ARG A 158 8.80 11.52 -9.10
CA ARG A 158 7.54 11.95 -8.45
C ARG A 158 7.78 12.48 -7.04
N LEU A 159 8.66 11.84 -6.27
CA LEU A 159 9.03 12.29 -4.93
C LEU A 159 9.78 13.63 -4.94
N HIS A 160 10.56 13.92 -5.99
CA HIS A 160 11.14 15.25 -6.13
C HIS A 160 10.06 16.34 -6.29
N SER A 161 8.95 16.07 -6.99
CA SER A 161 7.83 17.01 -7.07
C SER A 161 7.24 17.34 -5.70
N ILE A 162 7.14 16.34 -4.81
CA ILE A 162 6.66 16.54 -3.43
C ILE A 162 7.69 17.31 -2.61
N ARG A 163 8.99 17.01 -2.78
CA ARG A 163 10.07 17.79 -2.15
C ARG A 163 9.98 19.26 -2.52
N PHE A 164 9.75 19.59 -3.79
CA PHE A 164 9.57 20.97 -4.23
C PHE A 164 8.33 21.59 -3.58
N LEU A 165 7.18 20.89 -3.63
CA LEU A 165 5.94 21.34 -3.01
C LEU A 165 6.10 21.63 -1.51
N GLY A 166 6.76 20.75 -0.76
CA GLY A 166 7.00 20.94 0.67
C GLY A 166 8.03 22.03 0.97
N ASN A 167 9.05 22.19 0.13
CA ASN A 167 10.02 23.28 0.26
C ASN A 167 9.34 24.64 0.04
N ASP A 168 8.51 24.78 -1.00
CA ASP A 168 7.77 26.00 -1.29
C ASP A 168 6.78 26.32 -0.17
N ALA A 169 6.13 25.30 0.40
CA ALA A 169 5.25 25.49 1.55
C ALA A 169 5.99 25.91 2.83
N ALA A 170 7.19 25.36 3.09
CA ALA A 170 7.95 25.63 4.31
C ALA A 170 8.74 26.95 4.28
N HIS A 171 9.41 27.23 3.15
CA HIS A 171 10.35 28.35 3.05
C HIS A 171 9.71 29.58 2.41
N ASP A 172 8.90 29.39 1.37
CA ASP A 172 8.25 30.50 0.66
C ASP A 172 6.83 30.77 1.18
N ILE A 173 6.33 29.94 2.12
CA ILE A 173 4.97 30.00 2.68
C ILE A 173 3.89 30.00 1.58
N LYS A 174 4.17 29.29 0.47
CA LYS A 174 3.22 29.14 -0.63
C LYS A 174 2.24 28.02 -0.31
N THR A 175 0.98 28.38 -0.12
CA THR A 175 -0.10 27.42 0.12
C THR A 175 -0.33 26.53 -1.10
N PRO A 176 -0.13 25.20 -0.99
CA PRO A 176 -0.40 24.29 -2.10
C PRO A 176 -1.89 24.19 -2.43
N SER A 177 -2.22 23.93 -3.69
CA SER A 177 -3.61 23.66 -4.08
C SER A 177 -4.09 22.30 -3.57
N LYS A 178 -5.39 22.15 -3.31
CA LYS A 178 -6.00 20.84 -2.94
C LYS A 178 -5.66 19.75 -3.97
N LYS A 179 -5.67 20.07 -5.27
CA LYS A 179 -5.30 19.13 -6.34
C LYS A 179 -3.85 18.65 -6.24
N SER A 180 -2.94 19.56 -5.88
CA SER A 180 -1.52 19.23 -5.69
C SER A 180 -1.31 18.32 -4.47
N LEU A 181 -2.01 18.59 -3.37
CA LEU A 181 -1.95 17.75 -2.17
C LEU A 181 -2.58 16.37 -2.39
N GLU A 182 -3.67 16.28 -3.15
CA GLU A 182 -4.27 15.00 -3.54
C GLU A 182 -3.28 14.15 -4.35
N ALA A 183 -2.58 14.76 -5.31
CA ALA A 183 -1.53 14.07 -6.06
C ALA A 183 -0.35 13.65 -5.15
N ALA A 184 0.05 14.50 -4.21
CA ALA A 184 1.10 14.18 -3.25
C ALA A 184 0.71 13.00 -2.34
N LEU A 185 -0.52 12.96 -1.85
CA LEU A 185 -1.05 11.86 -1.04
C LEU A 185 -0.95 10.54 -1.79
N ILE A 186 -1.44 10.46 -3.03
CA ILE A 186 -1.39 9.24 -3.86
C ILE A 186 0.06 8.73 -4.00
N ILE A 187 1.01 9.63 -4.25
CA ILE A 187 2.42 9.27 -4.44
C ILE A 187 3.06 8.79 -3.12
N VAL A 188 2.80 9.48 -2.00
CA VAL A 188 3.33 9.08 -0.68
C VAL A 188 2.73 7.74 -0.24
N GLU A 189 1.44 7.52 -0.46
CA GLU A 189 0.80 6.24 -0.16
C GLU A 189 1.36 5.11 -1.00
N HIS A 190 1.61 5.35 -2.29
CA HIS A 190 2.28 4.39 -3.15
C HIS A 190 3.68 4.04 -2.64
N LEU A 191 4.44 5.05 -2.19
CA LEU A 191 5.77 4.85 -1.59
C LEU A 191 5.69 3.99 -0.32
N ILE A 192 4.81 4.33 0.63
CA ILE A 192 4.63 3.58 1.88
C ILE A 192 4.19 2.15 1.57
N THR A 193 3.24 1.99 0.65
CA THR A 193 2.70 0.68 0.26
C THR A 193 3.82 -0.21 -0.29
N THR A 194 4.65 0.34 -1.17
CA THR A 194 5.78 -0.37 -1.78
C THR A 194 6.83 -0.81 -0.76
N ILE A 195 7.18 0.07 0.19
CA ILE A 195 8.27 -0.21 1.14
C ILE A 195 7.81 -1.09 2.31
N TYR A 196 6.60 -0.90 2.83
CA TYR A 196 6.19 -1.50 4.11
C TYR A 196 5.04 -2.50 4.01
N ILE A 197 4.13 -2.34 3.04
CA ILE A 197 2.85 -3.07 3.05
C ILE A 197 2.87 -4.28 2.11
N ILE A 198 3.30 -4.11 0.86
CA ILE A 198 3.17 -5.15 -0.18
C ILE A 198 3.83 -6.47 0.25
N ASP A 199 5.09 -6.41 0.70
CA ASP A 199 5.81 -7.61 1.10
C ASP A 199 5.18 -8.30 2.31
N LYS A 200 4.66 -7.53 3.28
CA LYS A 200 4.00 -8.08 4.47
C LYS A 200 2.66 -8.73 4.13
N GLU A 201 1.89 -8.12 3.25
CA GLU A 201 0.58 -8.64 2.86
C GLU A 201 0.65 -9.80 1.87
N SER A 202 1.70 -9.88 1.04
CA SER A 202 1.85 -10.95 0.04
C SER A 202 2.58 -12.18 0.57
N LYS A 203 3.45 -12.02 1.57
CA LYS A 203 4.29 -13.10 2.11
C LYS A 203 3.47 -14.33 2.50
N GLY A 204 3.81 -15.47 1.88
CA GLY A 204 3.15 -16.75 2.14
C GLY A 204 1.75 -16.90 1.53
N LYS A 205 1.22 -15.89 0.84
CA LYS A 205 -0.05 -15.97 0.09
C LYS A 205 0.17 -16.30 -1.39
N LEU A 206 1.38 -16.09 -1.90
CA LEU A 206 1.78 -16.36 -3.27
C LEU A 206 2.99 -17.30 -3.31
N GLU A 207 3.09 -18.10 -4.37
CA GLU A 207 4.29 -18.88 -4.65
C GLU A 207 5.42 -17.94 -5.09
N GLU A 208 6.52 -17.94 -4.34
CA GLU A 208 7.69 -17.09 -4.60
C GLU A 208 8.79 -17.85 -5.34
N ILE A 209 9.60 -17.13 -6.12
CA ILE A 209 10.81 -17.71 -6.70
C ILE A 209 11.81 -17.99 -5.57
N ILE A 210 12.32 -19.22 -5.53
CA ILE A 210 13.30 -19.66 -4.54
C ILE A 210 14.68 -19.21 -5.02
N HIS A 211 15.23 -18.20 -4.34
CA HIS A 211 16.59 -17.70 -4.56
C HIS A 211 17.61 -18.28 -3.58
N GLU A 212 17.14 -18.75 -2.41
CA GLU A 212 17.96 -19.29 -1.33
C GLU A 212 18.03 -20.82 -1.39
N PHE A 213 19.20 -21.39 -1.11
CA PHE A 213 19.39 -22.83 -1.21
C PHE A 213 18.66 -23.58 -0.09
N GLU A 214 18.55 -22.97 1.09
CA GLU A 214 17.90 -23.51 2.27
C GLU A 214 16.42 -23.80 2.01
N LYS A 215 15.69 -22.85 1.43
CA LYS A 215 14.28 -23.03 1.01
C LYS A 215 14.14 -24.09 -0.08
N PHE A 216 15.11 -24.19 -0.99
CA PHE A 216 15.14 -25.24 -1.99
C PHE A 216 15.34 -26.62 -1.35
N GLU A 217 16.24 -26.72 -0.37
CA GLU A 217 16.54 -27.95 0.35
C GLU A 217 15.31 -28.46 1.11
N GLU A 218 14.58 -27.58 1.79
CA GLU A 218 13.30 -27.90 2.43
C GLU A 218 12.26 -28.43 1.44
N LEU A 219 12.08 -27.74 0.30
CA LEU A 219 11.16 -28.16 -0.75
C LEU A 219 11.56 -29.52 -1.32
N LEU A 220 12.83 -29.70 -1.65
CA LEU A 220 13.35 -30.92 -2.25
C LEU A 220 13.19 -32.11 -1.30
N THR A 221 13.52 -31.92 -0.01
CA THR A 221 13.36 -32.95 1.03
C THR A 221 11.91 -33.42 1.10
N LYS A 222 10.96 -32.48 1.18
CA LYS A 222 9.52 -32.80 1.21
C LYS A 222 9.04 -33.51 -0.04
N LYS A 223 9.63 -33.23 -1.20
CA LYS A 223 9.26 -33.88 -2.46
C LYS A 223 9.82 -35.29 -2.59
N ILE A 224 11.05 -35.50 -2.12
CA ILE A 224 11.71 -36.80 -2.13
C ILE A 224 11.01 -37.80 -1.20
N GLU A 225 10.32 -37.32 -0.15
CA GLU A 225 9.57 -38.18 0.79
C GLU A 225 8.60 -39.17 0.13
N VAL A 226 8.09 -38.83 -1.06
CA VAL A 226 7.11 -39.63 -1.81
C VAL A 226 7.78 -40.68 -2.72
N PHE A 227 9.10 -40.62 -2.90
CA PHE A 227 9.87 -41.50 -3.77
C PHE A 227 10.48 -42.66 -2.97
N LYS A 228 10.71 -43.78 -3.66
CA LYS A 228 11.29 -44.99 -3.05
C LYS A 228 12.81 -44.87 -3.00
N ILE A 229 13.40 -45.52 -2.00
CA ILE A 229 14.86 -45.69 -1.93
C ILE A 229 15.33 -46.41 -3.20
N GLY A 230 16.36 -45.87 -3.84
CA GLY A 230 16.87 -46.34 -5.12
C GLY A 230 16.21 -45.72 -6.35
N ASP A 231 15.15 -44.91 -6.19
CA ASP A 231 14.59 -44.14 -7.32
C ASP A 231 15.66 -43.17 -7.85
N GLU A 232 15.92 -43.25 -9.15
CA GLU A 232 16.92 -42.46 -9.85
C GLU A 232 16.26 -41.56 -10.90
N PHE A 233 16.18 -40.27 -10.60
CA PHE A 233 15.55 -39.29 -11.49
C PHE A 233 16.28 -37.93 -11.47
N PRO A 234 16.06 -37.06 -12.46
CA PRO A 234 16.59 -35.69 -12.40
C PRO A 234 15.68 -34.78 -11.58
N LEU A 235 16.17 -33.60 -11.19
CA LEU A 235 15.40 -32.62 -10.37
C LEU A 235 14.02 -32.28 -10.95
N GLN A 236 13.88 -32.28 -12.28
CA GLN A 236 12.62 -32.06 -13.01
C GLN A 236 11.52 -33.02 -12.57
N LYS A 237 11.87 -34.28 -12.28
CA LYS A 237 10.90 -35.29 -11.87
C LYS A 237 10.59 -35.20 -10.37
N TYR A 238 11.59 -34.97 -9.53
CA TYR A 238 11.38 -34.80 -8.09
C TYR A 238 10.51 -33.58 -7.78
N LEU A 239 10.77 -32.44 -8.43
CA LEU A 239 10.05 -31.20 -8.17
C LEU A 239 8.72 -31.11 -8.94
N GLY A 240 8.61 -31.79 -10.09
CA GLY A 240 7.43 -31.73 -10.93
C GLY A 240 7.09 -30.30 -11.36
N LYS A 241 5.87 -29.84 -11.07
CA LYS A 241 5.43 -28.46 -11.41
C LYS A 241 6.19 -27.39 -10.62
N ASP A 242 6.70 -27.72 -9.44
CA ASP A 242 7.36 -26.76 -8.54
C ASP A 242 8.77 -26.38 -9.02
N ILE A 243 9.27 -27.01 -10.08
CA ILE A 243 10.47 -26.54 -10.77
C ILE A 243 10.33 -25.10 -11.27
N ARG A 244 9.09 -24.63 -11.52
CA ARG A 244 8.80 -23.23 -11.87
C ARG A 244 9.27 -22.24 -10.81
N LEU A 245 9.32 -22.66 -9.54
CA LEU A 245 9.79 -21.85 -8.41
C LEU A 245 11.31 -21.63 -8.48
N LEU A 246 12.04 -22.41 -9.29
CA LEU A 246 13.47 -22.26 -9.49
C LEU A 246 13.81 -21.49 -10.77
N SER A 247 12.81 -20.91 -11.45
CA SER A 247 13.01 -20.19 -12.71
C SER A 247 14.14 -19.15 -12.59
N GLY A 248 15.07 -19.18 -13.54
CA GLY A 248 16.26 -18.32 -13.55
C GLY A 248 17.42 -18.75 -12.63
N SER A 249 17.18 -19.65 -11.66
CA SER A 249 18.17 -20.06 -10.65
C SER A 249 18.55 -21.55 -10.68
N ILE A 250 17.90 -22.36 -11.54
CA ILE A 250 18.08 -23.83 -11.63
C ILE A 250 19.56 -24.22 -11.66
N LYS A 251 20.36 -23.67 -12.59
CA LYS A 251 21.77 -24.05 -12.76
C LYS A 251 22.62 -23.73 -11.52
N ALA A 252 22.35 -22.61 -10.86
CA ALA A 252 23.10 -22.18 -9.67
C ALA A 252 22.75 -23.07 -8.45
N ILE A 253 21.47 -23.38 -8.29
CA ILE A 253 20.98 -24.26 -7.22
C ILE A 253 21.47 -25.69 -7.44
N GLU A 254 21.42 -26.18 -8.67
CA GLU A 254 21.94 -27.50 -9.04
C GLU A 254 23.45 -27.61 -8.76
N LYS A 255 24.23 -26.58 -9.11
CA LYS A 255 25.66 -26.52 -8.78
C LYS A 255 25.89 -26.61 -7.27
N LYS A 256 25.15 -25.83 -6.46
CA LYS A 256 25.24 -25.87 -5.00
C LYS A 256 24.83 -27.23 -4.42
N LEU A 257 23.79 -27.85 -4.98
CA LEU A 257 23.35 -29.19 -4.57
C LEU A 257 24.45 -30.21 -4.83
N ASN A 258 25.05 -30.20 -6.02
CA ASN A 258 26.17 -31.06 -6.38
C ASN A 258 27.38 -30.87 -5.45
N GLU A 259 27.70 -29.63 -5.11
CA GLU A 259 28.77 -29.33 -4.13
C GLU A 259 28.44 -29.89 -2.74
N LYS A 260 27.20 -29.76 -2.25
CA LYS A 260 26.78 -30.33 -0.95
C LYS A 260 26.78 -31.86 -0.95
N ILE A 261 26.29 -32.50 -2.01
CA ILE A 261 26.32 -33.96 -2.16
C ILE A 261 27.78 -34.46 -2.18
N GLY A 262 28.64 -33.80 -2.96
CA GLY A 262 30.07 -34.14 -3.02
C GLY A 262 30.79 -33.98 -1.68
N LYS A 263 30.38 -33.01 -0.86
CA LYS A 263 30.89 -32.80 0.51
C LYS A 263 30.21 -33.67 1.58
N LYS A 264 29.27 -34.55 1.21
CA LYS A 264 28.42 -35.33 2.14
C LYS A 264 27.63 -34.46 3.13
N GLN A 265 27.29 -33.24 2.73
CA GLN A 265 26.46 -32.32 3.52
C GLN A 265 24.96 -32.46 3.21
N PHE A 266 24.62 -33.23 2.18
CA PHE A 266 23.25 -33.57 1.81
C PHE A 266 23.18 -35.07 1.48
N GLU A 267 22.79 -35.89 2.46
CA GLU A 267 22.90 -37.35 2.38
C GLU A 267 21.66 -38.03 1.75
N LEU A 268 20.56 -37.30 1.61
CA LEU A 268 19.30 -37.80 1.06
C LEU A 268 19.42 -38.24 -0.41
N LEU A 269 20.34 -37.63 -1.16
CA LEU A 269 20.61 -37.92 -2.57
C LEU A 269 22.07 -38.28 -2.79
N SER A 270 22.33 -39.20 -3.72
CA SER A 270 23.66 -39.44 -4.29
C SER A 270 23.69 -39.18 -5.80
N PHE A 271 24.88 -39.06 -6.37
CA PHE A 271 25.04 -38.90 -7.81
C PHE A 271 24.60 -40.16 -8.55
N GLY A 272 23.64 -39.99 -9.46
CA GLY A 272 23.26 -41.00 -10.45
C GLY A 272 23.88 -40.74 -11.82
N LYS A 273 23.30 -41.36 -12.84
CA LYS A 273 23.69 -41.24 -14.25
C LYS A 273 23.39 -39.85 -14.83
N LYS A 274 24.11 -39.51 -15.90
CA LYS A 274 23.75 -38.39 -16.78
C LYS A 274 23.05 -38.94 -18.00
N GLU A 275 21.77 -38.61 -18.14
CA GLU A 275 20.94 -39.11 -19.24
C GLU A 275 19.89 -38.06 -19.62
N LYS A 276 19.47 -38.08 -20.90
CA LYS A 276 18.35 -37.27 -21.35
C LYS A 276 17.05 -37.73 -20.69
N TYR A 277 16.20 -36.78 -20.33
CA TYR A 277 14.91 -37.05 -19.68
C TYR A 277 13.79 -36.40 -20.48
N LEU A 278 12.77 -37.19 -20.85
CA LEU A 278 11.57 -36.75 -21.58
C LEU A 278 11.87 -35.80 -22.78
N GLY A 279 12.86 -36.16 -23.60
CA GLY A 279 13.21 -35.38 -24.79
C GLY A 279 14.02 -34.10 -24.51
N SER A 280 14.66 -33.99 -23.34
CA SER A 280 15.59 -32.90 -23.04
C SER A 280 16.70 -32.81 -24.10
N LYS A 281 17.02 -31.57 -24.52
CA LYS A 281 18.12 -31.33 -25.48
C LYS A 281 19.48 -31.70 -24.88
N GLU A 282 19.65 -31.43 -23.60
CA GLU A 282 20.86 -31.70 -22.82
C GLU A 282 20.67 -32.93 -21.92
N GLU A 283 21.78 -33.59 -21.60
CA GLU A 283 21.82 -34.61 -20.56
C GLU A 283 21.68 -33.93 -19.19
N LEU A 284 20.80 -34.46 -18.36
CA LEU A 284 20.55 -33.95 -17.02
C LEU A 284 21.24 -34.84 -16.00
N GLN A 285 21.68 -34.27 -14.90
CA GLN A 285 22.19 -35.05 -13.77
C GLN A 285 21.00 -35.73 -13.06
N HIS A 286 21.02 -37.07 -12.99
CA HIS A 286 20.08 -37.82 -12.17
C HIS A 286 20.66 -37.98 -10.76
N TYR A 287 19.78 -38.06 -9.79
CA TYR A 287 20.12 -38.26 -8.39
C TYR A 287 19.43 -39.52 -7.90
N ILE A 288 20.07 -40.27 -7.02
CA ILE A 288 19.53 -41.51 -6.44
C ILE A 288 19.08 -41.22 -5.01
N VAL A 289 17.86 -41.64 -4.66
CA VAL A 289 17.33 -41.50 -3.29
C VAL A 289 17.97 -42.53 -2.36
N ASN A 290 18.69 -42.07 -1.33
CA ASN A 290 19.47 -42.97 -0.44
C ASN A 290 18.75 -43.34 0.87
N CYS A 291 17.92 -42.47 1.45
CA CYS A 291 17.20 -42.78 2.70
C CYS A 291 16.06 -41.80 3.02
N LEU A 292 14.99 -42.29 3.65
CA LEU A 292 13.90 -41.50 4.22
C LEU A 292 14.08 -41.37 5.74
N THR A 293 14.46 -40.17 6.19
CA THR A 293 14.54 -39.69 7.59
C THR A 293 15.49 -40.43 8.55
N SER A 294 16.53 -39.75 9.02
CA SER A 294 16.85 -39.75 10.45
C SER A 294 16.15 -38.54 11.07
N ALA A 295 15.21 -38.79 11.97
CA ALA A 295 14.60 -37.76 12.79
C ALA A 295 15.72 -37.07 13.60
N SER A 296 15.95 -35.78 13.36
CA SER A 296 16.67 -34.94 14.31
C SER A 296 15.71 -34.60 15.44
N SER A 297 15.93 -35.27 16.56
CA SER A 297 15.46 -34.89 17.88
C SER A 297 15.66 -33.38 18.10
N ARG A 298 14.55 -32.65 18.25
CA ARG A 298 14.57 -31.36 18.96
C ARG A 298 14.32 -31.65 20.45
N PRO A 299 15.11 -31.07 21.38
CA PRO A 299 14.71 -30.99 22.77
C PRO A 299 13.46 -30.11 22.95
#